data_AF-A0A0P6WPP5-F1
#
_entry.id   AF-A0A0P6WPP5-F1
#
_cell.length_a   1.000
_cell.length_b   1.000
_cell.length_c   1.000
_cell.angle_alpha   90.00
_cell.angle_beta   90.00
_cell.angle_gamma   90.00
#
_symmetry.space_group_name_H-M   'P 1'
#
loop_
_entity.id
_entity.type
_entity.pdbx_description
1 polymer ?
#
loop_
_entity_poly.entity_id
_entity_poly.type
_entity_poly.pdbx_seq_one_letter_code
_entity_poly.pdbx_strand_id
1 'polypeptide(L)'
;MNDILLNLIVLVVFAALGLLLFIFLQNRKKQKDAQFIQMAKEKGWEVERIQQPLLSGYRVRGRNTACEWTIESLAEASPRDAGPGSSEVGLSTRWWTKDVALADRGLVFGPVNNPGDAQMLASMGGAMFSKVIHGLLGEDADWAADLALVNAGSDQFRQKYLCLASEKEDAIRVLQPGIEKLMLALADRHRVVIKLTPAGLEIRIPTEQMLDRTSLDLMVNLGTAIVEIWLGSR
;
A
#
# COMPACT_ATOMS: atom_id res chain seq x y z
N MET A 1 45.61 -10.18 35.35
CA MET A 1 45.86 -10.67 33.98
C MET A 1 44.72 -11.53 33.44
N ASN A 2 44.02 -12.35 34.25
CA ASN A 2 42.84 -13.12 33.79
C ASN A 2 41.67 -12.25 33.29
N ASP A 3 41.39 -11.11 33.92
CA ASP A 3 40.26 -10.25 33.50
C ASP A 3 40.43 -9.64 32.10
N ILE A 4 41.67 -9.34 31.69
CA ILE A 4 41.96 -8.80 30.36
C ILE A 4 41.72 -9.87 29.29
N LEU A 5 42.11 -11.11 29.57
CA LEU A 5 41.95 -12.25 28.67
C LEU A 5 40.48 -12.65 28.56
N LEU A 6 39.74 -12.61 29.67
CA LEU A 6 38.29 -12.84 29.70
C LEU A 6 37.53 -11.77 28.88
N ASN A 7 37.83 -10.48 29.10
CA ASN A 7 37.19 -9.39 28.36
C ASN A 7 37.53 -9.44 26.86
N LEU A 8 38.75 -9.82 26.49
CA LEU A 8 39.14 -10.00 25.10
C LEU A 8 38.36 -11.13 24.42
N ILE A 9 38.18 -12.27 25.10
CA ILE A 9 37.38 -13.38 24.61
C ILE A 9 35.92 -12.95 24.41
N VAL A 10 35.34 -12.27 25.39
CA VAL A 10 33.95 -11.76 25.30
C VAL A 10 33.81 -10.82 24.10
N LEU A 11 34.75 -9.90 23.89
CA LEU A 11 34.72 -8.97 22.77
C LEU A 11 34.80 -9.69 21.41
N VAL A 12 35.65 -10.71 21.28
CA VAL A 12 35.76 -11.52 20.06
C VAL A 12 34.47 -12.28 19.78
N VAL A 13 33.85 -12.87 20.82
CA VAL A 13 32.56 -13.59 20.68
C VAL A 13 31.44 -12.65 20.24
N PHE A 14 31.34 -11.46 20.85
CA PHE A 14 30.34 -10.47 20.45
C PHE A 14 30.56 -9.98 19.01
N ALA A 15 31.81 -9.73 18.60
CA ALA A 15 32.13 -9.34 17.23
C ALA A 15 31.74 -10.44 16.22
N ALA A 16 32.02 -11.71 16.55
CA ALA A 16 31.65 -12.85 15.72
C ALA A 16 30.12 -13.01 15.59
N LEU A 17 29.38 -12.85 16.69
CA LEU A 17 27.91 -12.88 16.68
C LEU A 17 27.31 -11.75 15.84
N GLY A 18 27.84 -10.53 15.98
CA GLY A 18 27.43 -9.39 15.16
C GLY A 18 27.65 -9.63 13.66
N LEU A 19 28.81 -10.18 13.30
CA LEU A 19 29.15 -10.52 11.92
C LEU A 19 28.19 -11.58 11.35
N LEU A 20 27.90 -12.64 12.11
CA LEU A 20 26.97 -13.70 11.71
C LEU A 20 25.56 -13.15 11.48
N LEU A 21 25.07 -12.32 12.39
CA LEU A 21 23.74 -11.70 12.28
C LEU A 21 23.67 -10.80 11.05
N PHE A 22 24.72 -10.00 10.79
CA PHE A 22 24.79 -9.14 9.61
C PHE A 22 24.76 -9.94 8.30
N ILE A 23 25.55 -11.00 8.20
CA ILE A 23 25.57 -11.90 7.03
C ILE A 23 24.18 -12.54 6.83
N PHE A 24 23.55 -13.00 7.91
CA PHE A 24 22.22 -13.60 7.85
C PHE A 24 21.16 -12.62 7.32
N LEU A 25 21.14 -11.38 7.82
CA LEU A 25 20.22 -10.34 7.34
C LEU A 25 20.44 -10.00 5.87
N GLN A 26 21.70 -9.87 5.43
CA GLN A 26 22.02 -9.60 4.03
C GLN A 26 21.56 -10.74 3.11
N ASN A 27 21.81 -11.99 3.50
CA ASN A 27 21.39 -13.15 2.71
C ASN A 27 19.87 -13.24 2.61
N ARG A 28 19.15 -12.98 3.71
CA ARG A 28 17.69 -12.97 3.71
C ARG A 28 17.11 -11.87 2.80
N LYS A 29 17.74 -10.69 2.77
CA LYS A 29 17.36 -9.61 1.84
C LYS A 29 17.57 -10.04 0.38
N LYS A 30 18.76 -10.57 0.05
CA LYS A 30 19.07 -11.07 -1.29
C LYS A 30 18.10 -12.16 -1.76
N GLN A 31 17.71 -13.07 -0.87
CA GLN A 31 16.73 -14.11 -1.18
C GLN A 31 15.36 -13.53 -1.51
N LYS A 32 14.86 -12.57 -0.72
CA LYS A 32 13.59 -11.89 -1.01
C LYS A 32 13.63 -11.14 -2.35
N ASP A 33 14.71 -10.41 -2.60
CA ASP A 33 14.91 -9.67 -3.84
C ASP A 33 14.93 -10.63 -5.06
N ALA A 34 15.63 -11.76 -4.94
CA ALA A 34 15.69 -12.77 -6.00
C ALA A 34 14.32 -13.42 -6.26
N GLN A 35 13.59 -13.76 -5.19
CA GLN A 35 12.23 -14.31 -5.31
C GLN A 35 11.26 -13.34 -5.98
N PHE A 36 11.34 -12.05 -5.64
CA PHE A 36 10.54 -11.00 -6.26
C PHE A 36 10.83 -10.86 -7.76
N ILE A 37 12.11 -10.76 -8.13
CA ILE A 37 12.52 -10.65 -9.54
C ILE A 37 12.11 -11.90 -10.34
N GLN A 38 12.28 -13.09 -9.75
CA GLN A 38 11.91 -14.34 -10.39
C GLN A 38 10.40 -14.45 -10.59
N MET A 39 9.60 -14.08 -9.59
CA MET A 39 8.15 -14.03 -9.69
C MET A 39 7.71 -13.07 -10.81
N ALA A 40 8.26 -11.86 -10.85
CA ALA A 40 7.91 -10.91 -11.89
C ALA A 40 8.26 -11.43 -13.29
N LYS A 41 9.42 -12.08 -13.44
CA LYS A 41 9.81 -12.74 -14.69
C LYS A 41 8.87 -13.87 -15.10
N GLU A 42 8.44 -14.73 -14.16
CA GLU A 42 7.45 -15.80 -14.41
C GLU A 42 6.12 -15.24 -14.93
N LYS A 43 5.75 -14.05 -14.47
CA LYS A 43 4.51 -13.36 -14.87
C LYS A 43 4.66 -12.49 -16.12
N GLY A 44 5.87 -12.39 -16.69
CA GLY A 44 6.16 -11.53 -17.83
C GLY A 44 6.12 -10.03 -17.48
N TRP A 45 6.30 -9.66 -16.22
CA TRP A 45 6.33 -8.27 -15.77
C TRP A 45 7.73 -7.67 -15.94
N GLU A 46 7.78 -6.41 -16.33
CA GLU A 46 9.02 -5.65 -16.45
C GLU A 46 9.41 -5.10 -15.09
N VAL A 47 10.62 -5.41 -14.62
CA VAL A 47 11.12 -4.94 -13.32
C VAL A 47 12.25 -3.94 -13.51
N GLU A 48 12.09 -2.77 -12.91
CA GLU A 48 13.09 -1.73 -12.80
C GLU A 48 13.48 -1.57 -11.32
N ARG A 49 14.77 -1.65 -11.01
CA ARG A 49 15.26 -1.42 -9.64
C ARG A 49 15.53 0.07 -9.44
N ILE A 50 14.95 0.64 -8.39
CA ILE A 50 15.14 2.03 -8.00
C ILE A 50 16.25 2.09 -6.94
N GLN A 51 17.32 2.82 -7.24
CA GLN A 51 18.42 3.11 -6.31
C GLN A 51 18.84 4.56 -6.48
N GLN A 52 18.38 5.41 -5.57
CA GLN A 52 18.73 6.82 -5.46
C GLN A 52 19.17 7.09 -4.01
N PRO A 53 19.85 8.24 -3.73
CA PRO A 53 20.43 8.50 -2.41
C PRO A 53 19.46 8.38 -1.23
N LEU A 54 18.21 8.80 -1.43
CA LEU A 54 17.16 8.78 -0.40
C LEU A 54 15.99 7.87 -0.76
N LEU A 55 16.06 7.14 -1.89
CA LEU A 55 14.94 6.34 -2.38
C LEU A 55 15.45 5.00 -2.92
N SER A 56 14.91 3.91 -2.41
CA SER A 56 15.28 2.57 -2.87
C SER A 56 14.06 1.68 -3.02
N GLY A 57 14.08 0.76 -3.98
CA GLY A 57 12.94 -0.14 -4.17
C GLY A 57 12.85 -0.72 -5.57
N TYR A 58 11.62 -1.00 -5.98
CA TYR A 58 11.31 -1.60 -7.26
C TYR A 58 10.11 -0.92 -7.90
N ARG A 59 10.18 -0.77 -9.22
CA ARG A 59 9.04 -0.48 -10.08
C ARG A 59 8.79 -1.69 -10.96
N VAL A 60 7.55 -2.14 -11.00
CA VAL A 60 7.12 -3.27 -11.82
C VAL A 60 6.03 -2.78 -12.75
N ARG A 61 6.18 -3.01 -14.05
CA ARG A 61 5.15 -2.74 -15.05
C ARG A 61 4.59 -4.05 -15.55
N GLY A 62 3.27 -4.10 -15.67
CA GLY A 62 2.57 -5.24 -16.22
C GLY A 62 1.43 -4.80 -17.11
N ARG A 63 1.03 -5.73 -17.98
CA ARG A 63 -0.13 -5.59 -18.84
C ARG A 63 -0.98 -6.84 -18.70
N ASN A 64 -2.28 -6.66 -18.55
CA ASN A 64 -3.25 -7.74 -18.68
C ASN A 64 -4.21 -7.43 -19.84
N THR A 65 -5.24 -8.25 -20.02
CA THR A 65 -6.25 -8.06 -21.07
C THR A 65 -7.08 -6.79 -20.91
N ALA A 66 -7.13 -6.20 -19.72
CA ALA A 66 -7.99 -5.08 -19.39
C ALA A 66 -7.25 -3.73 -19.28
N CYS A 67 -5.99 -3.72 -18.86
CA CYS A 67 -5.23 -2.48 -18.63
C CYS A 67 -3.71 -2.69 -18.61
N GLU A 68 -3.01 -1.56 -18.75
CA GLU A 68 -1.64 -1.39 -18.30
C GLU A 68 -1.61 -0.90 -16.84
N TRP A 69 -0.68 -1.41 -16.06
CA TRP A 69 -0.55 -1.03 -14.67
C TRP A 69 0.91 -0.96 -14.24
N THR A 70 1.15 -0.20 -13.17
CA THR A 70 2.47 -0.10 -12.53
C THR A 70 2.35 -0.33 -11.03
N ILE A 71 3.31 -1.06 -10.47
CA ILE A 71 3.56 -1.17 -9.03
C ILE A 71 4.86 -0.46 -8.70
N GLU A 72 4.87 0.32 -7.64
CA GLU A 72 6.08 0.80 -6.96
C GLU A 72 6.09 0.31 -5.54
N SER A 73 7.23 -0.21 -5.10
CA SER A 73 7.48 -0.66 -3.73
C SER A 73 8.76 0.01 -3.24
N LEU A 74 8.59 1.09 -2.47
CA LEU A 74 9.61 2.09 -2.17
C LEU A 74 9.92 2.14 -0.67
N ALA A 75 11.20 2.41 -0.38
CA ALA A 75 11.71 2.84 0.90
C ALA A 75 12.38 4.19 0.71
N GLU A 76 11.86 5.22 1.36
CA GLU A 76 12.29 6.61 1.25
C GLU A 76 12.87 7.08 2.60
N ALA A 77 14.08 7.61 2.60
CA ALA A 77 14.70 8.21 3.77
C ALA A 77 14.37 9.71 3.81
N SER A 78 13.78 10.19 4.90
CA SER A 78 13.47 11.61 5.05
C SER A 78 14.75 12.44 5.29
N PRO A 79 14.94 13.57 4.58
CA PRO A 79 16.04 14.49 4.85
C PRO A 79 15.84 15.39 6.08
N ARG A 80 14.66 15.38 6.73
CA ARG A 80 14.40 16.19 7.93
C ARG A 80 15.18 15.63 9.13
N ASP A 81 15.93 16.53 9.77
CA ASP A 81 16.81 16.35 10.94
C ASP A 81 16.57 15.06 11.72
N ALA A 82 17.30 14.02 11.32
CA ALA A 82 17.55 12.85 12.13
C ALA A 82 18.22 13.33 13.42
N GLY A 83 17.47 13.41 14.52
CA GLY A 83 18.04 13.49 15.85
C GLY A 83 19.07 12.36 16.04
N PRO A 84 20.07 12.52 16.93
CA PRO A 84 21.18 11.58 17.02
C PRO A 84 20.66 10.14 17.24
N GLY A 85 20.72 9.30 16.20
CA GLY A 85 20.37 7.89 16.25
C GLY A 85 19.13 7.41 15.48
N SER A 86 18.42 8.24 14.69
CA SER A 86 17.28 7.74 13.91
C SER A 86 17.10 8.41 12.56
N SER A 87 17.24 7.64 11.47
CA SER A 87 16.72 8.03 10.15
C SER A 87 15.27 7.56 10.04
N GLU A 88 14.34 8.48 9.86
CA GLU A 88 12.94 8.14 9.58
C GLU A 88 12.86 7.64 8.13
N VAL A 89 12.72 6.32 7.97
CA VAL A 89 12.54 5.68 6.66
C VAL A 89 11.06 5.39 6.47
N GLY A 90 10.42 6.10 5.54
CA GLY A 90 9.07 5.81 5.06
C GLY A 90 9.08 4.61 4.12
N LEU A 91 8.12 3.70 4.28
CA LEU A 91 7.92 2.56 3.38
C LEU A 91 6.58 2.70 2.70
N SER A 92 6.49 2.45 1.41
CA SER A 92 5.20 2.45 0.72
C SER A 92 5.15 1.51 -0.47
N THR A 93 3.96 0.99 -0.74
CA THR A 93 3.65 0.23 -1.95
C THR A 93 2.45 0.88 -2.63
N ARG A 94 2.53 1.07 -3.95
CA ARG A 94 1.49 1.67 -4.77
C ARG A 94 1.30 0.84 -6.03
N TRP A 95 0.09 0.41 -6.31
CA TRP A 95 -0.34 -0.09 -7.61
C TRP A 95 -1.24 0.97 -8.23
N TRP A 96 -1.09 1.27 -9.52
CA TRP A 96 -1.99 2.19 -10.20
C TRP A 96 -2.10 1.93 -11.69
N THR A 97 -3.19 2.43 -12.27
CA THR A 97 -3.45 2.49 -13.71
C THR A 97 -4.18 3.79 -14.05
N LYS A 98 -3.98 4.28 -15.27
CA LYS A 98 -4.71 5.44 -15.82
C LYS A 98 -5.87 5.05 -16.72
N ASP A 99 -6.03 3.76 -17.02
CA ASP A 99 -7.02 3.27 -17.98
C ASP A 99 -8.46 3.35 -17.44
N VAL A 100 -8.60 3.54 -16.12
CA VAL A 100 -9.87 3.70 -15.44
C VAL A 100 -9.83 4.94 -14.58
N ALA A 101 -10.69 5.91 -14.90
CA ALA A 101 -10.79 7.19 -14.20
C ALA A 101 -12.24 7.64 -14.07
N LEU A 102 -12.50 8.41 -13.03
CA LEU A 102 -13.78 9.07 -12.77
C LEU A 102 -13.65 10.55 -13.09
N ALA A 103 -14.29 11.01 -14.17
CA ALA A 103 -14.32 12.44 -14.50
C ALA A 103 -15.09 13.20 -13.41
N ASP A 104 -14.45 14.21 -12.83
CA ASP A 104 -15.02 15.17 -11.86
C ASP A 104 -15.66 14.55 -10.60
N ARG A 105 -15.35 13.30 -10.28
CA ARG A 105 -15.84 12.59 -9.09
C ARG A 105 -14.82 11.61 -8.57
N GLY A 106 -15.07 11.03 -7.41
CA GLY A 106 -14.17 9.99 -6.91
C GLY A 106 -14.77 9.05 -5.88
N LEU A 107 -14.00 8.02 -5.61
CA LEU A 107 -14.33 6.93 -4.72
C LEU A 107 -13.07 6.55 -3.94
N VAL A 108 -13.19 6.45 -2.62
CA VAL A 108 -12.10 6.13 -1.71
C VAL A 108 -12.56 5.04 -0.75
N PHE A 109 -11.75 3.99 -0.65
CA PHE A 109 -11.84 3.00 0.40
C PHE A 109 -10.62 3.14 1.30
N GLY A 110 -10.84 3.55 2.55
CA GLY A 110 -9.79 3.72 3.55
C GLY A 110 -9.92 2.70 4.68
N PRO A 111 -8.84 2.27 5.33
CA PRO A 111 -8.94 1.35 6.45
C PRO A 111 -9.54 2.07 7.67
N VAL A 112 -10.43 1.41 8.41
CA VAL A 112 -10.85 1.88 9.75
C VAL A 112 -9.93 1.28 10.83
N ASN A 113 -9.70 2.01 11.93
CA ASN A 113 -8.97 1.46 13.07
C ASN A 113 -9.92 0.67 13.99
N ASN A 114 -11.14 1.18 14.18
CA ASN A 114 -12.20 0.54 14.94
C ASN A 114 -13.54 0.55 14.17
N PRO A 115 -14.41 -0.45 14.37
CA PRO A 115 -15.75 -0.48 13.76
C PRO A 115 -16.62 0.76 14.07
N GLY A 116 -16.36 1.41 15.21
CA GLY A 116 -17.04 2.65 15.61
C GLY A 116 -16.54 3.91 14.90
N ASP A 117 -15.38 3.86 14.24
CA ASP A 117 -14.76 5.03 13.61
C ASP A 117 -15.63 5.57 12.46
N ALA A 118 -16.28 4.69 11.69
CA ALA A 118 -17.18 5.10 10.62
C ALA A 118 -18.43 5.83 11.15
N GLN A 119 -18.97 5.37 12.28
CA GLN A 119 -20.13 5.99 12.93
C GLN A 119 -19.76 7.29 13.63
N MET A 120 -18.57 7.35 14.23
CA MET A 120 -17.99 8.58 14.78
C MET A 120 -17.75 9.61 13.66
N LEU A 121 -17.15 9.22 12.54
CA LEU A 121 -16.94 10.11 11.39
C LEU A 121 -18.25 10.60 10.77
N ALA A 122 -19.28 9.74 10.69
CA ALA A 122 -20.60 10.13 10.23
C ALA A 122 -21.31 11.12 11.18
N SER A 123 -20.95 11.13 12.47
CA SER A 123 -21.48 12.07 13.46
C SER A 123 -20.61 13.33 13.63
N MET A 124 -19.41 13.35 13.04
CA MET A 124 -18.55 14.53 13.02
C MET A 124 -19.10 15.56 12.03
N GLY A 125 -19.20 16.82 12.46
CA GLY A 125 -19.66 17.91 11.58
C GLY A 125 -18.76 18.06 10.35
N GLY A 126 -19.33 18.56 9.24
CA GLY A 126 -18.70 18.57 7.92
C GLY A 126 -17.30 19.20 7.85
N ALA A 127 -17.00 20.20 8.69
CA ALA A 127 -15.70 20.88 8.72
C ALA A 127 -14.55 20.03 9.32
N MET A 128 -14.86 19.06 10.18
CA MET A 128 -13.85 18.15 10.74
C MET A 128 -13.65 16.95 9.83
N PHE A 129 -14.73 16.47 9.22
CA PHE A 129 -14.71 15.42 8.21
C PHE A 129 -13.86 15.80 6.98
N SER A 130 -13.98 17.04 6.48
CA SER A 130 -13.16 17.52 5.36
C SER A 130 -11.66 17.47 5.67
N LYS A 131 -11.24 17.81 6.90
CA LYS A 131 -9.84 17.70 7.32
C LYS A 131 -9.35 16.25 7.35
N VAL A 132 -10.19 15.29 7.73
CA VAL A 132 -9.85 13.86 7.69
C VAL A 132 -9.71 13.40 6.23
N ILE A 133 -10.62 13.83 5.35
CA ILE A 133 -10.54 13.54 3.92
C ILE A 133 -9.25 14.08 3.31
N HIS A 134 -8.90 15.35 3.58
CA HIS A 134 -7.63 15.93 3.13
C HIS A 134 -6.42 15.14 3.65
N GLY A 135 -6.46 14.64 4.89
CA GLY A 135 -5.41 13.78 5.44
C GLY A 135 -5.28 12.42 4.73
N LEU A 136 -6.39 11.83 4.27
CA LEU A 136 -6.39 10.55 3.54
C LEU A 136 -6.02 10.72 2.06
N LEU A 137 -6.37 11.87 1.48
CA LEU A 137 -6.20 12.13 0.06
C LEU A 137 -4.87 12.77 -0.29
N GLY A 138 -4.27 13.52 0.62
CA GLY A 138 -3.05 14.28 0.36
C GLY A 138 -3.36 15.60 -0.36
N GLU A 139 -2.36 16.17 -1.04
CA GLU A 139 -2.45 17.49 -1.67
C GLU A 139 -3.42 17.54 -2.87
N ASP A 140 -3.78 16.40 -3.46
CA ASP A 140 -4.75 16.28 -4.57
C ASP A 140 -6.19 16.10 -4.05
N ALA A 141 -6.77 17.14 -3.43
CA ALA A 141 -8.09 17.03 -2.78
C ALA A 141 -9.20 17.90 -3.40
N ASP A 142 -8.95 18.61 -4.50
CA ASP A 142 -9.96 19.48 -5.11
C ASP A 142 -11.16 18.69 -5.65
N TRP A 143 -10.95 17.47 -6.15
CA TRP A 143 -12.01 16.54 -6.57
C TRP A 143 -12.77 15.91 -5.39
N ALA A 144 -12.26 16.08 -4.16
CA ALA A 144 -12.76 15.41 -2.96
C ALA A 144 -13.85 16.20 -2.22
N ALA A 145 -14.18 17.40 -2.70
CA ALA A 145 -15.12 18.31 -2.05
C ALA A 145 -16.50 17.66 -1.80
N ASP A 146 -16.93 16.81 -2.74
CA ASP A 146 -18.25 16.18 -2.72
C ASP A 146 -18.24 14.73 -2.19
N LEU A 147 -17.13 14.26 -1.63
CA LEU A 147 -17.06 12.92 -1.06
C LEU A 147 -17.91 12.82 0.20
N ALA A 148 -18.87 11.90 0.20
CA ALA A 148 -19.69 11.60 1.35
C ALA A 148 -19.46 10.15 1.82
N LEU A 149 -19.73 9.90 3.10
CA LEU A 149 -19.66 8.56 3.65
C LEU A 149 -20.82 7.71 3.12
N VAL A 150 -20.47 6.61 2.45
CA VAL A 150 -21.44 5.71 1.84
C VAL A 150 -21.53 4.42 2.64
N ASN A 151 -22.74 4.07 3.06
CA ASN A 151 -23.03 2.77 3.66
C ASN A 151 -23.23 1.73 2.55
N ALA A 152 -22.14 1.05 2.15
CA ALA A 152 -22.13 -0.01 1.13
C ALA A 152 -21.22 -1.18 1.57
N GLY A 153 -21.40 -2.34 0.90
CA GLY A 153 -20.67 -3.59 1.19
C GLY A 153 -21.35 -4.44 2.29
N SER A 154 -20.72 -5.57 2.64
CA SER A 154 -21.17 -6.40 3.77
C SER A 154 -20.84 -5.80 5.14
N ASP A 155 -21.37 -6.38 6.21
CA ASP A 155 -20.99 -6.04 7.58
C ASP A 155 -19.49 -6.25 7.84
N GLN A 156 -18.91 -7.32 7.30
CA GLN A 156 -17.49 -7.62 7.45
C GLN A 156 -16.64 -6.55 6.76
N PHE A 157 -17.08 -6.07 5.59
CA PHE A 157 -16.42 -4.99 4.89
C PHE A 157 -16.43 -3.69 5.70
N ARG A 158 -17.59 -3.30 6.23
CA ARG A 158 -17.75 -2.07 7.03
C ARG A 158 -16.96 -2.06 8.34
N GLN A 159 -16.57 -3.22 8.85
CA GLN A 159 -15.70 -3.31 10.03
C GLN A 159 -14.23 -3.03 9.69
N LYS A 160 -13.83 -3.10 8.42
CA LYS A 160 -12.43 -2.95 7.98
C LYS A 160 -12.20 -1.73 7.09
N TYR A 161 -13.21 -1.30 6.36
CA TYR A 161 -13.14 -0.18 5.44
C TYR A 161 -14.19 0.90 5.70
N LEU A 162 -13.75 2.14 5.56
CA LEU A 162 -14.56 3.31 5.29
C LEU A 162 -14.78 3.42 3.77
N CYS A 163 -16.00 3.69 3.34
CA CYS A 163 -16.30 4.01 1.95
C CYS A 163 -16.71 5.47 1.83
N LEU A 164 -15.98 6.22 1.02
CA LEU A 164 -16.29 7.60 0.66
C LEU A 164 -16.51 7.66 -0.84
N ALA A 165 -17.62 8.22 -1.30
CA ALA A 165 -17.88 8.36 -2.72
C ALA A 165 -18.64 9.67 -2.99
N SER A 166 -18.42 10.24 -4.18
CA SER A 166 -19.26 11.32 -4.69
C SER A 166 -20.65 10.78 -5.05
N GLU A 167 -20.71 9.57 -5.63
CA GLU A 167 -21.94 8.87 -6.00
C GLU A 167 -22.00 7.50 -5.33
N LYS A 168 -23.14 7.17 -4.73
CA LYS A 168 -23.32 5.90 -4.02
C LYS A 168 -23.28 4.70 -4.98
N GLU A 169 -23.75 4.91 -6.20
CA GLU A 169 -23.83 3.93 -7.27
C GLU A 169 -22.43 3.40 -7.64
N ASP A 170 -21.42 4.27 -7.66
CA ASP A 170 -20.03 3.91 -7.95
C ASP A 170 -19.46 2.97 -6.88
N ALA A 171 -19.76 3.24 -5.60
CA ALA A 171 -19.36 2.37 -4.50
C ALA A 171 -20.02 0.99 -4.59
N ILE A 172 -21.33 0.94 -4.84
CA ILE A 172 -22.07 -0.33 -4.98
C ILE A 172 -21.53 -1.14 -6.16
N ARG A 173 -21.22 -0.46 -7.27
CA ARG A 173 -20.69 -1.09 -8.46
C ARG A 173 -19.34 -1.76 -8.22
N VAL A 174 -18.44 -1.12 -7.47
CA VAL A 174 -17.12 -1.70 -7.15
C VAL A 174 -17.24 -2.79 -6.09
N LEU A 175 -18.13 -2.64 -5.12
CA LEU A 175 -18.32 -3.60 -4.02
C LEU A 175 -19.15 -4.83 -4.43
N GLN A 176 -18.82 -5.44 -5.57
CA GLN A 176 -19.32 -6.76 -5.92
C GLN A 176 -18.64 -7.84 -5.05
N PRO A 177 -19.31 -8.99 -4.80
CA PRO A 177 -18.80 -10.02 -3.88
C PRO A 177 -17.36 -10.50 -4.16
N GLY A 178 -16.96 -10.57 -5.43
CA GLY A 178 -15.61 -10.96 -5.83
C GLY A 178 -14.54 -9.94 -5.42
N ILE A 179 -14.80 -8.66 -5.65
CA ILE A 179 -13.89 -7.55 -5.29
C ILE A 179 -13.86 -7.39 -3.78
N GLU A 180 -15.02 -7.43 -3.11
CA GLU A 180 -15.09 -7.30 -1.66
C GLU A 180 -14.25 -8.36 -0.96
N LYS A 181 -14.31 -9.61 -1.45
CA LYS A 181 -13.47 -10.71 -0.95
C LYS A 181 -11.97 -10.43 -1.13
N LEU A 182 -11.56 -9.89 -2.29
CA LEU A 182 -10.16 -9.53 -2.54
C LEU A 182 -9.71 -8.37 -1.63
N MET A 183 -10.54 -7.36 -1.45
CA MET A 183 -10.27 -6.23 -0.54
C MET A 183 -10.12 -6.69 0.90
N LEU A 184 -10.97 -7.61 1.37
CA LEU A 184 -10.91 -8.18 2.70
C LEU A 184 -9.66 -9.04 2.89
N ALA A 185 -9.32 -9.90 1.91
CA ALA A 185 -8.12 -10.74 1.97
C ALA A 185 -6.83 -9.91 2.00
N LEU A 186 -6.80 -8.76 1.32
CA LEU A 186 -5.69 -7.83 1.37
C LEU A 186 -5.68 -7.03 2.69
N ALA A 187 -6.85 -6.63 3.20
CA ALA A 187 -7.01 -5.93 4.49
C ALA A 187 -6.65 -6.78 5.71
N ASP A 188 -6.76 -8.11 5.62
CA ASP A 188 -6.31 -9.04 6.66
C ASP A 188 -4.80 -8.97 6.90
N ARG A 189 -4.06 -8.44 5.93
CA ARG A 189 -2.59 -8.44 5.91
C ARG A 189 -2.00 -7.03 5.95
N HIS A 190 -2.65 -6.08 5.30
CA HIS A 190 -2.11 -4.74 5.07
C HIS A 190 -3.16 -3.66 5.30
N ARG A 191 -2.70 -2.45 5.63
CA ARG A 191 -3.55 -1.26 5.66
C ARG A 191 -3.66 -0.67 4.26
N VAL A 192 -4.71 -1.06 3.53
CA VAL A 192 -4.89 -0.70 2.14
C VAL A 192 -5.79 0.52 2.02
N VAL A 193 -5.38 1.47 1.18
CA VAL A 193 -6.21 2.58 0.70
C VAL A 193 -6.43 2.37 -0.79
N ILE A 194 -7.68 2.41 -1.24
CA ILE A 194 -8.02 2.35 -2.66
C ILE A 194 -8.64 3.68 -3.04
N LYS A 195 -8.20 4.26 -4.16
CA LYS A 195 -8.69 5.53 -4.69
C LYS A 195 -9.02 5.34 -6.16
N LEU A 196 -10.23 5.70 -6.56
CA LEU A 196 -10.59 5.88 -7.95
C LEU A 196 -10.92 7.36 -8.15
N THR A 197 -10.13 8.01 -8.99
CA THR A 197 -10.06 9.48 -9.10
C THR A 197 -10.05 9.89 -10.58
N PRO A 198 -10.08 11.19 -10.90
CA PRO A 198 -9.83 11.66 -12.27
C PRO A 198 -8.46 11.28 -12.82
N ALA A 199 -7.46 11.05 -11.95
CA ALA A 199 -6.11 10.67 -12.35
C ALA A 199 -5.94 9.17 -12.64
N GLY A 200 -6.91 8.35 -12.24
CA GLY A 200 -6.85 6.91 -12.39
C GLY A 200 -7.31 6.12 -11.16
N LEU A 201 -7.08 4.81 -11.21
CA LEU A 201 -7.24 3.89 -10.10
C LEU A 201 -5.88 3.69 -9.40
N GLU A 202 -5.89 3.80 -8.08
CA GLU A 202 -4.74 3.58 -7.21
C GLU A 202 -5.11 2.65 -6.05
N ILE A 203 -4.23 1.70 -5.75
CA ILE A 203 -4.24 0.90 -4.53
C ILE A 203 -2.93 1.18 -3.82
N ARG A 204 -2.97 1.63 -2.57
CA ARG A 204 -1.80 2.07 -1.81
C ARG A 204 -1.74 1.42 -0.44
N ILE A 205 -0.54 1.04 -0.04
CA ILE A 205 -0.20 0.59 1.31
C ILE A 205 0.88 1.54 1.82
N PRO A 206 0.52 2.54 2.64
CA PRO A 206 1.37 3.70 2.91
C PRO A 206 2.50 3.45 3.90
N THR A 207 2.56 2.27 4.54
CA THR A 207 3.50 1.99 5.64
C THR A 207 4.42 0.79 5.38
N GLU A 208 4.33 0.16 4.21
CA GLU A 208 5.01 -1.11 3.95
C GLU A 208 5.59 -1.18 2.54
N GLN A 209 6.77 -1.80 2.45
CA GLN A 209 7.39 -2.21 1.20
C GLN A 209 7.04 -3.67 0.93
N MET A 210 6.06 -3.90 0.08
CA MET A 210 5.56 -5.23 -0.27
C MET A 210 6.45 -5.85 -1.34
N LEU A 211 7.00 -7.01 -1.04
CA LEU A 211 7.82 -7.82 -1.96
C LEU A 211 7.38 -9.28 -1.98
N ASP A 212 6.40 -9.67 -1.17
CA ASP A 212 5.92 -11.04 -1.11
C ASP A 212 4.95 -11.35 -2.25
N ARG A 213 5.11 -12.54 -2.82
CA ARG A 213 4.34 -12.98 -3.99
C ARG A 213 2.84 -12.97 -3.75
N THR A 214 2.40 -13.48 -2.61
CA THR A 214 0.97 -13.65 -2.32
C THR A 214 0.24 -12.32 -2.29
N SER A 215 0.80 -11.31 -1.61
CA SER A 215 0.12 -10.02 -1.45
C SER A 215 0.21 -9.19 -2.73
N LEU A 216 1.30 -9.31 -3.50
CA LEU A 216 1.40 -8.71 -4.84
C LEU A 216 0.39 -9.31 -5.81
N ASP A 217 0.24 -10.64 -5.83
CA ASP A 217 -0.78 -11.31 -6.65
C ASP A 217 -2.19 -10.85 -6.24
N LEU A 218 -2.49 -10.72 -4.94
CA LEU A 218 -3.77 -10.19 -4.46
C LEU A 218 -3.99 -8.74 -4.91
N MET A 219 -2.97 -7.88 -4.80
CA MET A 219 -3.04 -6.47 -5.20
C MET A 219 -3.28 -6.31 -6.71
N VAL A 220 -2.56 -7.07 -7.54
CA VAL A 220 -2.76 -7.08 -9.00
C VAL A 220 -4.14 -7.61 -9.36
N ASN A 221 -4.57 -8.71 -8.76
CA ASN A 221 -5.89 -9.29 -9.02
C ASN A 221 -7.01 -8.33 -8.62
N LEU A 222 -6.87 -7.63 -7.49
CA LEU A 222 -7.82 -6.61 -7.04
C LEU A 222 -7.90 -5.45 -8.02
N GLY A 223 -6.75 -4.87 -8.41
CA GLY A 223 -6.71 -3.77 -9.38
C GLY A 223 -7.30 -4.18 -10.73
N THR A 224 -6.96 -5.38 -11.21
CA THR A 224 -7.52 -5.93 -12.46
C THR A 224 -9.03 -6.11 -12.38
N ALA A 225 -9.54 -6.69 -11.29
CA ALA A 225 -10.98 -6.92 -11.12
C ALA A 225 -11.76 -5.60 -11.08
N ILE A 226 -11.25 -4.57 -10.40
CA ILE A 226 -11.87 -3.24 -10.39
C ILE A 226 -11.91 -2.67 -11.82
N VAL A 227 -10.81 -2.80 -12.56
CA VAL A 227 -10.74 -2.33 -13.95
C VAL A 227 -11.75 -3.04 -14.85
N GLU A 228 -11.84 -4.36 -14.75
CA GLU A 228 -12.77 -5.17 -15.56
C GLU A 228 -14.23 -4.80 -15.29
N ILE A 229 -14.61 -4.60 -14.03
CA ILE A 229 -15.95 -4.12 -13.70
C ILE A 229 -16.20 -2.73 -14.29
N TRP A 230 -15.18 -1.88 -14.34
CA TRP A 230 -15.32 -0.53 -14.85
C TRP A 230 -15.42 -0.46 -16.37
N LEU A 231 -14.57 -1.21 -17.08
CA LEU A 231 -14.50 -1.22 -18.54
C LEU A 231 -15.56 -2.13 -19.19
N GLY A 232 -15.96 -3.23 -18.52
CA GLY A 232 -16.94 -4.19 -19.02
C GLY A 232 -18.39 -3.70 -19.03
N SER A 233 -18.66 -2.45 -18.61
CA SER A 233 -19.99 -1.84 -18.69
C SER A 233 -20.17 -0.88 -19.87
N ARG A 234 -19.20 -0.81 -20.78
CA ARG A 234 -19.30 0.00 -22.00
C ARG A 234 -19.85 -0.81 -23.16
#